data_AF-A0A2T2R208-F1
#
_entry.id   AF-A0A2T2R208-F1
#
_cell.length_a   1.000
_cell.length_b   1.000
_cell.length_c   1.000
_cell.angle_alpha   90.00
_cell.angle_beta   90.00
_cell.angle_gamma   90.00
#
_symmetry.space_group_name_H-M   'P 1'
#
loop_
_entity.id
_entity.type
_entity.pdbx_description
1 polymer ?
#
loop_
_entity_poly.entity_id
_entity_poly.type
_entity_poly.pdbx_seq_one_letter_code
_entity_poly.pdbx_strand_id
1 'polypeptide(L)'
;ADAFGFNTTDDPEITQSTSTDNGATATTTDNTQSTSTDQNTTDSNQQADARRQDQLRINDLQQLRVALQSYTNETGSYPANLNELASSQSDILSGLPTDPQTNNPYAYAVNQAQTVYHLGATLNTLSSQQAPDDADYNSTTGSFRSGFDGSGAVCHANSQSSGSTCYDLRGTVSASAN
;
A
#
# COMPACT_ATOMS: atom_id res chain seq x y z
N ALA A 1 6.94 -25.84 -57.58
CA ALA A 1 6.71 -25.86 -56.13
C ALA A 1 8.01 -25.75 -55.33
N ASP A 2 8.59 -24.57 -55.08
CA ASP A 2 8.75 -23.38 -55.93
C ASP A 2 9.96 -22.57 -55.42
N ALA A 3 10.63 -21.84 -56.31
CA ALA A 3 11.77 -21.02 -55.94
C ALA A 3 11.32 -19.61 -55.53
N PHE A 4 11.66 -19.21 -54.30
CA PHE A 4 11.43 -17.86 -53.79
C PHE A 4 12.75 -17.19 -53.43
N GLY A 5 13.37 -16.56 -54.43
CA GLY A 5 14.30 -15.45 -54.17
C GLY A 5 13.49 -14.19 -53.87
N PHE A 6 14.03 -13.28 -53.07
CA PHE A 6 13.46 -11.94 -52.87
C PHE A 6 14.48 -10.87 -53.26
N ASN A 7 13.99 -9.76 -53.81
CA ASN A 7 14.77 -8.82 -54.60
C ASN A 7 15.35 -7.65 -53.77
N THR A 8 16.46 -7.06 -54.21
CA THR A 8 17.19 -5.98 -53.50
C THR A 8 17.30 -4.69 -54.32
N THR A 9 16.45 -3.73 -53.98
CA THR A 9 16.54 -2.27 -54.27
C THR A 9 15.56 -1.57 -53.30
N ASP A 10 15.71 -0.30 -52.90
CA ASP A 10 16.57 0.79 -53.38
C ASP A 10 17.15 1.62 -52.20
N ASP A 11 18.17 2.44 -52.48
CA ASP A 11 18.75 3.47 -51.59
C ASP A 11 18.19 4.87 -51.98
N PRO A 12 18.25 5.93 -51.14
CA PRO A 12 19.42 6.82 -51.26
C PRO A 12 19.86 7.63 -50.01
N GLU A 13 21.19 7.62 -49.78
CA GLU A 13 22.09 8.73 -49.41
C GLU A 13 21.58 10.16 -49.79
N ILE A 14 21.94 11.30 -49.15
CA ILE A 14 23.01 11.61 -48.17
C ILE A 14 22.39 12.30 -46.90
N THR A 15 22.86 13.34 -46.18
CA THR A 15 23.87 14.42 -46.35
C THR A 15 24.48 14.83 -44.99
N GLN A 16 25.72 15.35 -44.99
CA GLN A 16 26.49 15.73 -43.80
C GLN A 16 26.19 17.17 -43.29
N SER A 17 26.59 17.47 -42.05
CA SER A 17 27.13 18.80 -41.69
C SER A 17 28.08 18.69 -40.50
N THR A 18 29.25 19.33 -40.62
CA THR A 18 30.35 19.31 -39.64
C THR A 18 30.47 20.63 -38.88
N SER A 19 31.01 20.60 -37.66
CA SER A 19 31.66 21.76 -37.04
C SER A 19 32.81 21.30 -36.15
N THR A 20 33.78 22.18 -35.89
CA THR A 20 35.17 21.79 -35.57
C THR A 20 35.64 22.33 -34.22
N ASP A 21 36.57 21.57 -33.63
CA ASP A 21 37.44 21.83 -32.47
C ASP A 21 37.80 23.31 -32.17
N ASN A 22 37.97 23.63 -30.89
CA ASN A 22 39.07 24.47 -30.38
C ASN A 22 39.29 24.21 -28.87
N GLY A 23 40.37 23.51 -28.53
CA GLY A 23 40.62 22.99 -27.19
C GLY A 23 41.31 23.88 -26.14
N ALA A 24 41.66 23.20 -25.02
CA ALA A 24 42.57 23.57 -23.93
C ALA A 24 42.18 24.77 -23.02
N THR A 25 42.58 24.84 -21.74
CA THR A 25 43.67 24.14 -21.03
C THR A 25 43.36 23.97 -19.51
N ALA A 26 43.83 22.86 -18.91
CA ALA A 26 44.13 22.58 -17.47
C ALA A 26 43.37 23.36 -16.35
N THR A 27 42.88 22.68 -15.30
CA THR A 27 43.73 22.16 -14.20
C THR A 27 43.05 21.04 -13.38
N THR A 28 43.85 20.13 -12.83
CA THR A 28 43.50 18.90 -12.10
C THR A 28 42.64 19.08 -10.85
N THR A 29 41.70 18.15 -10.64
CA THR A 29 41.36 17.57 -9.32
C THR A 29 40.83 16.15 -9.54
N ASP A 30 41.40 15.15 -8.87
CA ASP A 30 40.95 13.77 -8.97
C ASP A 30 39.65 13.53 -8.17
N ASN A 31 38.62 13.03 -8.84
CA ASN A 31 37.75 11.99 -8.28
C ASN A 31 37.00 11.26 -9.41
N THR A 32 37.23 9.96 -9.60
CA THR A 32 36.66 9.20 -10.72
C THR A 32 35.21 8.79 -10.44
N GLN A 33 34.26 9.57 -10.95
CA GLN A 33 32.84 9.26 -10.92
C GLN A 33 32.43 8.35 -12.10
N SER A 34 31.42 7.49 -11.89
CA SER A 34 30.93 6.42 -12.79
C SER A 34 31.79 5.15 -12.74
N THR A 35 31.21 3.94 -12.83
CA THR A 35 29.89 3.57 -13.36
C THR A 35 28.86 3.15 -12.31
N SER A 36 27.65 3.72 -12.40
CA SER A 36 26.50 3.39 -11.55
C SER A 36 25.29 2.99 -12.39
N THR A 37 24.94 1.70 -12.41
CA THR A 37 23.81 1.18 -13.23
C THR A 37 22.80 0.31 -12.46
N ASP A 38 23.20 -0.37 -11.37
CA ASP A 38 22.38 -1.45 -10.81
C ASP A 38 21.42 -1.04 -9.65
N GLN A 39 21.58 0.16 -9.09
CA GLN A 39 20.73 0.62 -7.98
C GLN A 39 19.36 1.12 -8.46
N ASN A 40 19.31 1.90 -9.54
CA ASN A 40 18.08 2.54 -10.03
C ASN A 40 16.97 1.52 -10.39
N THR A 41 17.34 0.37 -10.95
CA THR A 41 16.41 -0.74 -11.25
C THR A 41 15.96 -1.48 -9.99
N THR A 42 16.81 -1.52 -8.96
CA THR A 42 16.49 -2.18 -7.67
C THR A 42 15.49 -1.34 -6.87
N ASP A 43 15.75 -0.05 -6.73
CA ASP A 43 14.94 0.87 -5.92
C ASP A 43 13.54 1.09 -6.54
N SER A 44 13.45 1.14 -7.87
CA SER A 44 12.17 1.27 -8.58
C SER A 44 11.30 0.02 -8.49
N ASN A 45 11.90 -1.18 -8.53
CA ASN A 45 11.17 -2.43 -8.29
C ASN A 45 10.67 -2.52 -6.83
N GLN A 46 11.51 -2.16 -5.84
CA GLN A 46 11.09 -2.13 -4.43
C GLN A 46 9.89 -1.18 -4.19
N GLN A 47 9.89 -0.01 -4.81
CA GLN A 47 8.75 0.92 -4.74
C GLN A 47 7.49 0.36 -5.42
N ALA A 48 7.62 -0.40 -6.51
CA ALA A 48 6.48 -1.04 -7.17
C ALA A 48 5.87 -2.16 -6.31
N ASP A 49 6.70 -3.02 -5.71
CA ASP A 49 6.24 -4.08 -4.80
C ASP A 49 5.61 -3.51 -3.53
N ALA A 50 6.18 -2.45 -2.94
CA ALA A 50 5.62 -1.80 -1.77
C ALA A 50 4.24 -1.17 -2.05
N ARG A 51 4.06 -0.48 -3.20
CA ARG A 51 2.74 0.02 -3.63
C ARG A 51 1.73 -1.11 -3.86
N ARG A 52 2.18 -2.25 -4.40
CA ARG A 52 1.33 -3.43 -4.58
C ARG A 52 0.92 -4.04 -3.23
N GLN A 53 1.81 -4.08 -2.24
CA GLN A 53 1.48 -4.49 -0.87
C GLN A 53 0.49 -3.52 -0.21
N ASP A 54 0.69 -2.21 -0.37
CA ASP A 54 -0.22 -1.19 0.16
C ASP A 54 -1.63 -1.30 -0.44
N GLN A 55 -1.75 -1.57 -1.75
CA GLN A 55 -3.05 -1.84 -2.38
C GLN A 55 -3.72 -3.12 -1.86
N LEU A 56 -2.95 -4.18 -1.57
CA LEU A 56 -3.48 -5.41 -0.96
C LEU A 56 -4.01 -5.14 0.46
N ARG A 57 -3.26 -4.38 1.29
CA ARG A 57 -3.69 -3.95 2.62
C ARG A 57 -5.02 -3.21 2.56
N ILE A 58 -5.14 -2.22 1.68
CA ILE A 58 -6.38 -1.45 1.49
C ILE A 58 -7.53 -2.39 1.10
N ASN A 59 -7.32 -3.31 0.15
CA ASN A 59 -8.35 -4.26 -0.28
C ASN A 59 -8.78 -5.21 0.86
N ASP A 60 -7.86 -5.66 1.70
CA ASP A 60 -8.14 -6.52 2.86
C ASP A 60 -8.94 -5.77 3.94
N LEU A 61 -8.58 -4.52 4.24
CA LEU A 61 -9.33 -3.70 5.19
C LEU A 61 -10.76 -3.43 4.71
N GLN A 62 -10.97 -3.24 3.40
CA GLN A 62 -12.31 -3.05 2.82
C GLN A 62 -13.15 -4.34 2.89
N GLN A 63 -12.55 -5.52 2.66
CA GLN A 63 -13.23 -6.81 2.89
C GLN A 63 -13.61 -7.00 4.36
N LEU A 64 -12.69 -6.69 5.29
CA LEU A 64 -12.95 -6.72 6.73
C LEU A 64 -14.04 -5.73 7.15
N ARG A 65 -14.08 -4.51 6.58
CA ARG A 65 -15.18 -3.54 6.79
C ARG A 65 -16.54 -4.12 6.38
N VAL A 66 -16.62 -4.78 5.23
CA VAL A 66 -17.88 -5.42 4.77
C VAL A 66 -18.29 -6.56 5.71
N ALA A 67 -17.35 -7.42 6.12
CA ALA A 67 -17.62 -8.51 7.07
C ALA A 67 -18.02 -7.99 8.47
N LEU A 68 -17.40 -6.90 8.95
CA LEU A 68 -17.78 -6.21 10.20
C LEU A 68 -19.20 -5.63 10.12
N GLN A 69 -19.59 -5.09 8.96
CA GLN A 69 -20.95 -4.59 8.76
C GLN A 69 -21.98 -5.72 8.70
N SER A 70 -21.65 -6.84 8.05
CA SER A 70 -22.51 -8.03 8.02
C SER A 70 -22.71 -8.61 9.43
N TYR A 71 -21.62 -8.77 10.20
CA TYR A 71 -21.65 -9.20 11.60
C TYR A 71 -22.56 -8.29 12.46
N THR A 72 -22.50 -6.97 12.28
CA THR A 72 -23.38 -6.03 13.02
C THR A 72 -24.84 -6.11 12.60
N ASN A 73 -25.14 -6.43 11.34
CA ASN A 73 -26.52 -6.63 10.88
C ASN A 73 -27.17 -7.87 11.53
N GLU A 74 -26.38 -8.90 11.84
CA GLU A 74 -26.85 -10.13 12.50
C GLU A 74 -26.93 -10.01 14.03
N THR A 75 -25.94 -9.36 14.65
CA THR A 75 -25.75 -9.38 16.12
C THR A 75 -26.09 -8.06 16.82
N GLY A 76 -26.20 -6.96 16.08
CA GLY A 76 -26.40 -5.61 16.61
C GLY A 76 -25.16 -4.96 17.24
N SER A 77 -23.97 -5.56 17.14
CA SER A 77 -22.72 -5.04 17.75
C SER A 77 -21.47 -5.55 17.03
N TYR A 78 -20.36 -4.82 17.07
CA TYR A 78 -19.09 -5.27 16.47
C TYR A 78 -18.43 -6.35 17.35
N PRO A 79 -17.70 -7.32 16.78
CA PRO A 79 -17.05 -8.38 17.55
C PRO A 79 -15.99 -7.81 18.51
N ALA A 80 -15.73 -8.52 19.61
CA ALA A 80 -14.71 -8.11 20.57
C ALA A 80 -13.28 -8.27 20.02
N ASN A 81 -13.08 -9.18 19.06
CA ASN A 81 -11.84 -9.40 18.33
C ASN A 81 -12.08 -10.03 16.94
N LEU A 82 -11.14 -9.85 15.99
CA LEU A 82 -11.34 -10.27 14.59
C LEU A 82 -11.62 -11.78 14.39
N ASN A 83 -11.14 -12.67 15.29
CA ASN A 83 -11.32 -14.12 15.13
C ASN A 83 -12.80 -14.56 15.16
N GLU A 84 -13.68 -13.74 15.73
CA GLU A 84 -15.12 -13.98 15.72
C GLU A 84 -15.69 -13.92 14.29
N LEU A 85 -15.22 -13.00 13.43
CA LEU A 85 -15.71 -12.88 12.05
C LEU A 85 -15.43 -14.14 11.23
N ALA A 86 -14.23 -14.73 11.38
CA ALA A 86 -13.85 -15.93 10.65
C ALA A 86 -14.71 -17.15 11.02
N SER A 87 -15.43 -17.10 12.15
CA SER A 87 -16.34 -18.17 12.59
C SER A 87 -17.80 -17.94 12.14
N SER A 88 -18.19 -16.70 11.84
CA SER A 88 -19.58 -16.33 11.53
C SER A 88 -19.82 -15.81 10.11
N GLN A 89 -18.80 -15.31 9.43
CA GLN A 89 -18.90 -14.64 8.11
C GLN A 89 -18.09 -15.38 7.03
N SER A 90 -18.17 -16.72 7.04
CA SER A 90 -17.48 -17.62 6.09
C SER A 90 -17.77 -17.33 4.61
N ASP A 91 -18.96 -16.78 4.34
CA ASP A 91 -19.45 -16.49 3.00
C ASP A 91 -18.85 -15.20 2.42
N ILE A 92 -18.22 -14.38 3.28
CA ILE A 92 -17.49 -13.15 2.93
C ILE A 92 -15.97 -13.35 3.07
N LEU A 93 -15.55 -14.10 4.09
CA LEU A 93 -14.14 -14.33 4.43
C LEU A 93 -13.82 -15.83 4.44
N SER A 94 -12.96 -16.28 3.52
CA SER A 94 -12.39 -17.64 3.52
C SER A 94 -11.37 -17.88 4.66
N GLY A 95 -10.99 -16.81 5.36
CA GLY A 95 -10.11 -16.75 6.51
C GLY A 95 -9.86 -15.29 6.89
N LEU A 96 -9.17 -15.02 8.00
CA LEU A 96 -8.71 -13.65 8.26
C LEU A 96 -7.54 -13.31 7.32
N PRO A 97 -7.59 -12.20 6.56
CA PRO A 97 -6.42 -11.70 5.86
C PRO A 97 -5.41 -11.16 6.88
N THR A 98 -4.13 -11.20 6.50
CA THR A 98 -3.00 -10.71 7.31
C THR A 98 -2.11 -9.81 6.45
N ASP A 99 -1.38 -8.91 7.10
CA ASP A 99 -0.48 -7.99 6.43
C ASP A 99 0.55 -8.76 5.56
N PRO A 100 0.65 -8.50 4.24
CA PRO A 100 1.40 -9.35 3.31
C PRO A 100 2.93 -9.28 3.45
N GLN A 101 3.44 -8.36 4.30
CA GLN A 101 4.86 -8.20 4.57
C GLN A 101 5.27 -8.81 5.91
N THR A 102 4.39 -8.75 6.92
CA THR A 102 4.67 -9.16 8.30
C THR A 102 3.93 -10.42 8.74
N ASN A 103 2.91 -10.85 8.01
CA ASN A 103 1.98 -11.95 8.33
C ASN A 103 1.24 -11.76 9.68
N ASN A 104 1.20 -10.53 10.20
CA ASN A 104 0.45 -10.19 11.40
C ASN A 104 -1.03 -9.85 11.06
N PRO A 105 -1.96 -10.03 12.02
CA PRO A 105 -3.32 -9.51 11.86
C PRO A 105 -3.33 -7.97 11.78
N TYR A 106 -4.26 -7.44 11.00
CA TYR A 106 -4.52 -6.00 10.91
C TYR A 106 -4.88 -5.40 12.29
N ALA A 107 -4.56 -4.12 12.48
CA ALA A 107 -4.84 -3.43 13.73
C ALA A 107 -6.36 -3.32 13.90
N TYR A 108 -6.88 -3.76 15.05
CA TYR A 108 -8.32 -3.71 15.33
C TYR A 108 -8.57 -3.30 16.78
N ALA A 109 -9.35 -2.25 16.94
CA ALA A 109 -9.80 -1.72 18.21
C ALA A 109 -11.32 -1.57 18.21
N VAL A 110 -11.95 -1.86 19.35
CA VAL A 110 -13.40 -1.74 19.53
C VAL A 110 -13.71 -1.12 20.90
N ASN A 111 -14.69 -0.22 20.96
CA ASN A 111 -15.07 0.40 22.23
C ASN A 111 -15.73 -0.62 23.19
N GLN A 112 -15.72 -0.34 24.50
CA GLN A 112 -16.32 -1.24 25.50
C GLN A 112 -17.79 -1.61 25.24
N ALA A 113 -18.54 -0.76 24.54
CA ALA A 113 -19.94 -0.97 24.19
C ALA A 113 -20.15 -1.73 22.86
N GLN A 114 -19.08 -2.07 22.14
CA GLN A 114 -19.12 -2.72 20.82
C GLN A 114 -19.94 -1.97 19.75
N THR A 115 -20.10 -0.65 19.91
CA THR A 115 -20.83 0.25 19.01
C THR A 115 -19.92 1.01 18.03
N VAL A 116 -18.59 1.01 18.25
CA VAL A 116 -17.61 1.69 17.40
C VAL A 116 -16.38 0.81 17.24
N TYR A 117 -15.94 0.58 16.00
CA TYR A 117 -14.64 -0.01 15.69
C TYR A 117 -13.69 0.98 15.01
N HIS A 118 -12.41 0.64 15.07
CA HIS A 118 -11.29 1.27 14.40
C HIS A 118 -10.38 0.15 13.87
N LEU A 119 -10.10 0.13 12.57
CA LEU A 119 -9.42 -0.97 11.87
C LEU A 119 -8.35 -0.41 10.93
N GLY A 120 -7.08 -0.84 11.01
CA GLY A 120 -5.99 -0.18 10.26
C GLY A 120 -4.83 -1.07 9.82
N ALA A 121 -4.08 -0.55 8.84
CA ALA A 121 -2.87 -1.15 8.28
C ALA A 121 -1.76 -0.09 8.12
N THR A 122 -0.51 -0.48 8.38
CA THR A 122 0.63 0.41 8.08
C THR A 122 0.93 0.36 6.59
N LEU A 123 0.90 1.50 5.91
CA LEU A 123 1.31 1.62 4.50
C LEU A 123 2.80 1.99 4.42
N ASN A 124 3.44 1.67 3.31
CA ASN A 124 4.88 1.91 3.07
C ASN A 124 5.16 3.09 2.13
N THR A 125 4.24 3.39 1.22
CA THR A 125 4.48 4.27 0.05
C THR A 125 3.31 5.19 -0.31
N LEU A 126 2.10 4.88 0.16
CA LEU A 126 0.94 5.77 0.05
C LEU A 126 0.83 6.59 1.34
N SER A 127 0.54 7.89 1.21
CA SER A 127 0.15 8.73 2.35
C SER A 127 -1.37 8.75 2.53
N SER A 128 -1.84 9.09 3.73
CA SER A 128 -3.27 9.22 4.05
C SER A 128 -4.04 10.11 3.05
N GLN A 129 -3.42 11.19 2.57
CA GLN A 129 -3.96 12.08 1.53
C GLN A 129 -4.29 11.40 0.18
N GLN A 130 -3.76 10.20 -0.08
CA GLN A 130 -4.03 9.41 -1.27
C GLN A 130 -5.10 8.33 -1.06
N ALA A 131 -5.53 8.12 0.19
CA ALA A 131 -6.48 7.09 0.58
C ALA A 131 -7.78 7.76 1.11
N PRO A 132 -8.79 7.99 0.25
CA PRO A 132 -9.93 8.89 0.55
C PRO A 132 -10.89 8.39 1.66
N ASP A 133 -10.65 7.19 2.17
CA ASP A 133 -11.41 6.51 3.21
C ASP A 133 -10.73 6.53 4.58
N ASP A 134 -9.53 7.13 4.68
CA ASP A 134 -8.73 7.24 5.90
C ASP A 134 -9.43 8.13 6.93
N ALA A 135 -9.49 7.72 8.19
CA ALA A 135 -10.25 8.43 9.22
C ALA A 135 -9.40 9.17 10.27
N ASP A 136 -8.06 9.08 10.19
CA ASP A 136 -7.09 9.69 11.12
C ASP A 136 -7.44 9.45 12.61
N TYR A 137 -8.07 8.33 12.96
CA TYR A 137 -8.80 8.18 14.20
C TYR A 137 -7.93 7.70 15.37
N ASN A 138 -7.79 8.52 16.42
CA ASN A 138 -7.02 8.13 17.59
C ASN A 138 -7.88 7.38 18.64
N SER A 139 -7.90 6.05 18.55
CA SER A 139 -8.56 5.16 19.53
C SER A 139 -7.69 4.78 20.73
N THR A 140 -6.46 5.31 20.87
CA THR A 140 -5.74 5.28 22.16
C THR A 140 -6.47 6.11 23.23
N THR A 141 -7.31 7.06 22.78
CA THR A 141 -8.19 7.85 23.63
C THR A 141 -9.61 7.28 23.68
N GLY A 142 -10.22 7.33 24.86
CA GLY A 142 -11.51 6.68 25.13
C GLY A 142 -11.37 5.17 25.39
N SER A 143 -12.46 4.55 25.83
CA SER A 143 -12.45 3.17 26.34
C SER A 143 -12.47 2.11 25.22
N PHE A 144 -11.42 2.05 24.41
CA PHE A 144 -11.19 1.03 23.40
C PHE A 144 -10.35 -0.15 23.92
N ARG A 145 -10.68 -1.36 23.47
CA ARG A 145 -9.79 -2.52 23.53
C ARG A 145 -8.77 -2.38 22.40
N SER A 146 -7.50 -2.65 22.66
CA SER A 146 -6.41 -2.63 21.66
C SER A 146 -6.29 -1.31 20.86
N GLY A 147 -6.57 -0.16 21.50
CA GLY A 147 -6.57 1.15 20.86
C GLY A 147 -5.23 1.56 20.24
N PHE A 148 -5.27 2.19 19.06
CA PHE A 148 -4.12 2.68 18.30
C PHE A 148 -4.41 4.06 17.69
N ASP A 149 -3.38 4.70 17.13
CA ASP A 149 -3.47 6.06 16.57
C ASP A 149 -3.51 6.01 15.05
N GLY A 150 -4.69 6.25 14.46
CA GLY A 150 -4.90 6.32 13.02
C GLY A 150 -4.10 7.45 12.34
N SER A 151 -3.89 8.56 13.06
CA SER A 151 -3.07 9.69 12.57
C SER A 151 -1.55 9.45 12.70
N GLY A 152 -1.15 8.30 13.24
CA GLY A 152 0.24 7.95 13.49
C GLY A 152 1.01 7.52 12.24
N ALA A 153 2.34 7.49 12.34
CA ALA A 153 3.19 6.90 11.30
C ALA A 153 2.91 5.41 11.06
N VAL A 154 2.32 4.71 12.03
CA VAL A 154 2.05 3.27 12.01
C VAL A 154 0.86 2.90 12.89
N CYS A 155 0.04 1.93 12.47
CA CYS A 155 -1.11 1.45 13.26
C CYS A 155 -0.72 0.45 14.37
N HIS A 156 0.49 -0.11 14.30
CA HIS A 156 1.03 -1.09 15.26
C HIS A 156 2.40 -0.61 15.75
N ALA A 157 2.65 -0.65 17.06
CA ALA A 157 3.87 -0.10 17.67
C ALA A 157 5.21 -0.77 17.24
N ASN A 158 5.15 -1.91 16.55
CA ASN A 158 6.31 -2.66 16.06
C ASN A 158 6.52 -2.57 14.53
N SER A 159 5.60 -1.94 13.80
CA SER A 159 5.91 -1.47 12.45
C SER A 159 6.75 -0.21 12.59
N GLN A 160 7.87 -0.09 11.87
CA GLN A 160 8.52 1.19 11.59
C GLN A 160 9.22 1.15 10.23
N SER A 161 8.85 2.08 9.35
CA SER A 161 9.60 2.40 8.15
C SER A 161 9.57 3.92 7.94
N SER A 162 10.67 4.49 7.46
CA SER A 162 10.75 5.93 7.20
C SER A 162 9.86 6.30 6.01
N GLY A 163 8.78 7.03 6.26
CA GLY A 163 7.77 7.37 5.25
C GLY A 163 6.49 6.54 5.32
N SER A 164 6.37 5.59 6.25
CA SER A 164 5.09 4.95 6.54
C SER A 164 4.06 5.93 7.12
N THR A 165 2.79 5.67 6.83
CA THR A 165 1.63 6.16 7.59
C THR A 165 0.80 4.98 8.07
N CYS A 166 0.03 5.17 9.15
CA CYS A 166 -1.18 4.38 9.31
C CYS A 166 -2.18 4.74 8.20
N TYR A 167 -3.07 3.81 7.90
CA TYR A 167 -4.30 4.01 7.13
C TYR A 167 -5.39 3.30 7.90
N ASP A 168 -6.44 4.01 8.31
CA ASP A 168 -7.48 3.48 9.18
C ASP A 168 -8.90 3.67 8.66
N LEU A 169 -9.73 2.68 8.95
CA LEU A 169 -11.15 2.65 8.71
C LEU A 169 -11.86 2.67 10.07
N ARG A 170 -12.64 3.72 10.31
CA ARG A 170 -13.58 3.79 11.43
C ARG A 170 -14.99 3.37 10.98
N GLY A 171 -15.72 2.70 11.87
CA GLY A 171 -17.15 2.44 11.70
C GLY A 171 -17.93 2.52 13.01
N THR A 172 -19.21 2.82 12.90
CA THR A 172 -20.16 2.94 14.01
C THR A 172 -21.42 2.15 13.69
N VAL A 173 -21.99 1.44 14.67
CA VAL A 173 -23.28 0.78 14.44
C VAL A 173 -24.32 1.83 14.05
N SER A 174 -24.95 1.65 12.89
CA SER A 174 -26.06 2.49 12.48
C SER A 174 -27.19 2.32 13.48
N ALA A 175 -27.53 3.39 14.21
CA ALA A 175 -28.72 3.42 15.02
C ALA A 175 -29.94 3.19 14.10
N SER A 176 -30.63 2.07 14.25
CA SER A 176 -31.76 1.72 13.39
C SER A 176 -32.85 2.78 13.52
N ALA A 177 -33.04 3.56 12.46
CA ALA A 177 -34.14 4.49 12.34
C ALA A 177 -35.43 3.69 12.06
N ASN A 178 -36.19 3.42 13.11
CA ASN A 178 -37.55 2.86 13.06
C ASN A 178 -38.56 3.89 12.51
#